data_AF-A0A0L7L6E5-F1
#
_entry.id   AF-A0A0L7L6E5-F1
#
_cell.length_a   1.000
_cell.length_b   1.000
_cell.length_c   1.000
_cell.angle_alpha   90.00
_cell.angle_beta   90.00
_cell.angle_gamma   90.00
#
_symmetry.space_group_name_H-M   'P 1'
#
loop_
_entity.id
_entity.type
_entity.pdbx_description
1 polymer ?
#
loop_
_entity_poly.entity_id
_entity_poly.type
_entity_poly.pdbx_seq_one_letter_code
_entity_poly.pdbx_strand_id
1 'polypeptide(L)'
;MSTANLTISTRGFNLELLIHSPVQDMYLCFKRERLVGRRLTRFQAEKQPNCLFKEEFVDGYNRYHLVKNEDRYIGFNRRGLQLRRGKSRMNERHHKCFSFMKEAHDFDINRHNTMLAGDLPKWRSYPQRRLRPPPSPNAIKPPCHGVRHHHGRHQRRRNCDGT
;
A
#
# COMPACT_ATOMS: atom_id res chain seq x y z
N MET A 1 -27.26 3.47 11.41
CA MET A 1 -26.21 2.46 11.65
C MET A 1 -24.96 3.21 12.11
N SER A 2 -24.36 2.83 13.25
CA SER A 2 -23.11 3.45 13.71
C SER A 2 -21.97 2.95 12.83
N THR A 3 -21.32 3.82 12.06
CA THR A 3 -20.15 3.47 11.26
C THR A 3 -18.94 3.26 12.20
N ALA A 4 -18.31 2.09 12.11
CA ALA A 4 -17.08 1.83 12.84
C ALA A 4 -15.91 2.46 12.07
N ASN A 5 -15.45 3.62 12.50
CA ASN A 5 -14.34 4.33 11.86
C ASN A 5 -13.00 3.92 12.51
N LEU A 6 -12.06 3.46 11.69
CA LEU A 6 -10.69 3.12 12.07
C LEU A 6 -9.71 3.85 11.16
N THR A 7 -8.67 4.42 11.75
CA THR A 7 -7.54 5.02 11.05
C THR A 7 -6.34 4.10 11.13
N ILE A 8 -5.73 3.79 9.99
CA ILE A 8 -4.47 3.03 9.90
C ILE A 8 -3.35 4.00 9.59
N SER A 9 -2.29 4.00 10.39
CA SER A 9 -1.10 4.82 10.15
C SER A 9 0.15 3.96 10.06
N THR A 10 0.99 4.23 9.06
CA THR A 10 2.29 3.57 8.87
C THR A 10 3.38 4.23 9.72
N ARG A 11 4.33 3.41 10.18
CA ARG A 11 5.55 3.81 10.86
C ARG A 11 6.77 3.43 10.03
N GLY A 12 7.55 4.44 9.66
CA GLY A 12 8.87 4.28 9.04
C GLY A 12 8.86 3.43 7.76
N PHE A 13 10.04 2.90 7.41
CA PHE A 13 10.25 2.11 6.19
C PHE A 13 9.83 0.64 6.32
N ASN A 14 9.60 0.15 7.55
CA ASN A 14 9.27 -1.26 7.81
C ASN A 14 7.78 -1.59 7.61
N LEU A 15 6.98 -0.61 7.15
CA LEU A 15 5.54 -0.74 6.91
C LEU A 15 4.78 -1.28 8.14
N GLU A 16 5.26 -0.95 9.34
CA GLU A 16 4.57 -1.27 10.58
C GLU A 16 3.35 -0.37 10.73
N LEU A 17 2.24 -0.95 11.17
CA LEU A 17 0.94 -0.30 11.24
C LEU A 17 0.48 -0.12 12.67
N LEU A 18 -0.10 1.03 12.93
CA LEU A 18 -0.97 1.28 14.06
C LEU A 18 -2.41 1.37 13.58
N ILE A 19 -3.32 0.74 14.33
CA ILE A 19 -4.76 0.83 14.06
C ILE A 19 -5.40 1.56 15.24
N HIS A 20 -6.01 2.71 14.94
CA HIS A 20 -6.57 3.63 15.92
C HIS A 20 -8.06 3.85 15.64
N SER A 21 -8.88 3.88 16.69
CA SER A 21 -10.27 4.29 16.62
C SER A 21 -10.39 5.76 17.04
N PRO A 22 -10.60 6.71 16.10
CA PRO A 22 -10.77 8.11 16.44
C PRO A 22 -12.02 8.37 17.28
N VAL A 23 -13.06 7.55 17.14
CA VAL A 23 -14.31 7.68 17.90
C VAL A 23 -14.11 7.37 19.38
N GLN A 24 -13.27 6.38 19.69
CA GLN A 24 -13.04 5.92 21.07
C GLN A 24 -11.74 6.44 21.68
N ASP A 25 -10.90 7.08 20.87
CA ASP A 25 -9.53 7.49 21.22
C ASP A 25 -8.71 6.32 21.78
N MET A 26 -8.69 5.21 21.03
CA MET A 26 -8.01 3.98 21.44
C MET A 26 -7.23 3.34 20.29
N TYR A 27 -6.06 2.80 20.62
CA TYR A 27 -5.27 1.95 19.74
C TYR A 27 -5.65 0.49 19.94
N LEU A 28 -5.75 -0.27 18.85
CA LEU A 28 -5.87 -1.72 18.92
C LEU A 28 -4.52 -2.32 19.32
N CYS A 29 -4.56 -3.17 20.33
CA CYS A 29 -3.39 -3.90 20.80
C CYS A 29 -3.80 -5.31 21.25
N PHE A 30 -2.85 -6.25 21.21
CA PHE A 30 -3.02 -7.54 21.86
C PHE A 30 -2.62 -7.48 23.34
N LYS A 31 -3.50 -7.96 24.23
CA LYS A 31 -3.20 -8.31 25.61
C LYS A 31 -3.24 -9.83 25.75
N ARG A 32 -2.07 -10.47 25.78
CA ARG A 32 -1.91 -11.92 25.61
C ARG A 32 -2.55 -12.36 24.27
N GLU A 33 -3.65 -13.11 24.34
CA GLU A 33 -4.37 -13.60 23.16
C GLU A 33 -5.58 -12.75 22.76
N ARG A 34 -5.91 -11.72 23.55
CA ARG A 34 -7.10 -10.90 23.33
C ARG A 34 -6.74 -9.61 22.60
N LEU A 35 -7.50 -9.29 21.56
CA LEU A 35 -7.48 -7.97 20.94
C LEU A 35 -8.31 -7.01 21.80
N VAL A 36 -7.71 -5.88 22.18
CA VAL A 36 -8.28 -4.88 23.07
C VAL A 36 -7.99 -3.47 22.55
N GLY A 37 -8.88 -2.53 22.85
CA GLY A 37 -8.55 -1.11 22.76
C GLY A 37 -7.73 -0.67 23.97
N ARG A 38 -6.69 0.14 23.75
CA ARG A 38 -5.92 0.81 24.81
C ARG A 38 -5.86 2.30 24.51
N ARG A 39 -6.20 3.12 25.51
CA ARG A 39 -5.92 4.56 25.49
C ARG A 39 -4.42 4.76 25.62
N LEU A 40 -3.79 5.24 24.56
CA LEU A 40 -2.35 5.48 24.46
C LEU A 40 -2.17 6.71 23.58
N THR A 41 -1.12 7.48 23.83
CA THR A 41 -0.67 8.45 22.81
C THR A 41 -0.03 7.70 21.64
N ARG A 42 0.03 8.34 20.46
CA ARG A 42 0.72 7.75 19.29
C ARG A 42 2.13 7.28 19.63
N PHE A 43 2.92 8.12 20.27
CA PHE A 43 4.29 7.80 20.68
C PHE A 43 4.37 6.60 21.63
N GLN A 44 3.42 6.47 22.56
CA GLN A 44 3.33 5.30 23.42
C GLN A 44 2.98 4.05 22.62
N ALA A 45 2.01 4.12 21.71
CA ALA A 45 1.60 2.99 20.88
C ALA A 45 2.73 2.51 19.96
N GLU A 46 3.51 3.43 19.37
CA GLU A 46 4.68 3.13 18.52
C GLU A 46 5.77 2.34 19.24
N LYS A 47 5.89 2.51 20.57
CA LYS A 47 6.86 1.81 21.41
C LYS A 47 6.35 0.46 21.93
N GLN A 48 5.11 0.10 21.66
CA GLN A 48 4.46 -1.10 22.22
C GLN A 48 4.37 -2.18 21.14
N PRO A 49 5.22 -3.24 21.17
CA PRO A 49 5.25 -4.25 20.10
C PRO A 49 3.96 -5.07 19.95
N ASN A 50 3.07 -5.02 20.95
CA ASN A 50 1.75 -5.63 20.91
C ASN A 50 0.66 -4.72 20.30
N CYS A 51 0.99 -3.49 19.92
CA CYS A 51 0.11 -2.57 19.21
C CYS A 51 0.54 -2.36 17.75
N LEU A 52 1.64 -3.00 17.34
CA LEU A 52 2.20 -2.89 16.00
C LEU A 52 1.83 -4.10 15.15
N PHE A 53 1.36 -3.83 13.94
CA PHE A 53 0.92 -4.84 12.98
C PHE A 53 1.65 -4.74 11.64
N LYS A 54 1.63 -5.81 10.87
CA LYS A 54 1.94 -5.80 9.44
C LYS A 54 0.71 -6.22 8.65
N GLU A 55 0.56 -5.66 7.46
CA GLU A 55 -0.48 -6.03 6.50
C GLU A 55 0.09 -7.00 5.46
N GLU A 56 -0.59 -8.12 5.26
CA GLU A 56 -0.39 -9.03 4.12
C GLU A 56 -1.62 -8.97 3.21
N PHE A 57 -1.39 -9.01 1.89
CA PHE A 57 -2.46 -9.11 0.90
C PHE A 57 -2.46 -10.52 0.30
N VAL A 58 -3.46 -11.31 0.65
CA VAL A 58 -3.55 -12.74 0.30
C VAL A 58 -4.96 -13.03 -0.21
N ASP A 59 -5.05 -13.64 -1.39
CA ASP A 59 -6.31 -14.03 -2.05
C ASP A 59 -7.32 -12.88 -2.22
N GLY A 60 -6.85 -11.66 -2.44
CA GLY A 60 -7.71 -10.48 -2.59
C GLY A 60 -8.14 -9.82 -1.28
N TYR A 61 -7.66 -10.31 -0.13
CA TYR A 61 -8.01 -9.80 1.19
C TYR A 61 -6.78 -9.31 1.94
N ASN A 62 -6.98 -8.33 2.82
CA ASN A 62 -5.97 -7.86 3.76
C ASN A 62 -6.01 -8.74 5.01
N ARG A 63 -4.86 -9.10 5.55
CA ARG A 63 -4.74 -9.74 6.87
C ARG A 63 -3.72 -8.98 7.69
N TYR A 64 -3.95 -8.91 8.99
CA TYR A 64 -3.12 -8.12 9.91
C TYR A 64 -2.54 -9.00 11.00
N HIS A 65 -1.22 -9.12 11.07
CA HIS A 65 -0.53 -9.88 12.12
C HIS A 65 0.35 -8.99 12.99
N LEU A 66 0.59 -9.41 14.23
CA LEU A 66 1.53 -8.71 15.10
C LEU A 66 2.94 -8.70 14.51
N VAL A 67 3.64 -7.58 14.66
CA VAL A 67 5.06 -7.47 14.27
C VAL A 67 5.92 -8.46 15.06
N LYS A 68 5.69 -8.58 16.37
CA LYS A 68 6.50 -9.46 17.24
C LYS A 68 6.16 -10.95 17.14
N ASN A 69 5.04 -11.31 16.50
CA ASN A 69 4.57 -12.69 16.40
C ASN A 69 3.69 -12.83 15.16
N GLU A 70 4.28 -13.38 14.10
CA GLU A 70 3.64 -13.55 12.79
C GLU A 70 2.53 -14.60 12.78
N ASP A 71 2.41 -15.43 13.82
CA ASP A 71 1.30 -16.38 13.99
C ASP A 71 0.05 -15.71 14.58
N ARG A 72 0.17 -14.48 15.12
CA ARG A 72 -0.91 -13.80 15.83
C ARG A 72 -1.60 -12.76 14.96
N TYR A 73 -2.76 -13.15 14.42
CA TYR A 73 -3.57 -12.31 13.54
C TYR A 73 -4.73 -11.66 14.27
N ILE A 74 -5.10 -10.47 13.82
CA ILE A 74 -6.45 -9.92 14.05
C ILE A 74 -7.41 -10.84 13.31
N GLY A 75 -8.43 -11.32 14.02
CA GLY A 75 -9.41 -12.22 13.42
C GLY A 75 -10.69 -12.30 14.23
N PHE A 76 -11.79 -12.55 13.54
CA PHE A 76 -13.11 -12.70 14.12
C PHE A 76 -13.78 -13.94 13.54
N ASN A 77 -14.44 -14.72 14.38
CA ASN A 77 -15.23 -15.85 13.92
C ASN A 77 -16.53 -15.38 13.26
N ARG A 78 -17.31 -16.31 12.72
CA ARG A 78 -18.61 -16.03 12.06
C ARG A 78 -19.63 -15.32 12.96
N ARG A 79 -19.48 -15.37 14.29
CA ARG A 79 -20.33 -14.67 15.27
C ARG A 79 -19.81 -13.28 15.63
N GLY A 80 -18.76 -12.80 14.96
CA GLY A 80 -18.11 -11.52 15.28
C GLY A 80 -17.25 -11.56 16.55
N LEU A 81 -17.01 -12.74 17.13
CA LEU A 81 -16.17 -12.86 18.32
C LEU A 81 -14.71 -12.96 17.91
N GLN A 82 -13.86 -12.20 18.58
CA GLN A 82 -12.42 -12.21 18.35
C GLN A 82 -11.82 -13.62 18.50
N LEU A 83 -10.92 -13.98 17.60
CA LEU A 83 -10.15 -15.21 17.67
C LEU A 83 -9.01 -15.06 18.67
N ARG A 84 -8.84 -16.08 19.51
CA ARG A 84 -7.76 -16.15 20.52
C ARG A 84 -6.67 -17.16 20.17
N ARG A 85 -6.82 -17.93 19.10
CA ARG A 85 -5.81 -18.90 18.65
C ARG A 85 -4.97 -18.28 17.54
N GLY A 86 -3.69 -18.65 17.47
CA GLY A 86 -2.84 -18.29 16.34
C GLY A 86 -3.21 -19.03 15.05
N LYS A 87 -2.77 -18.52 13.90
CA LYS A 87 -3.13 -19.01 12.55
C LYS A 87 -2.70 -20.45 12.33
N SER A 88 -1.50 -20.82 12.76
CA SER A 88 -0.92 -22.18 12.68
C SER A 88 -1.74 -23.23 13.42
N ARG A 89 -2.44 -22.84 14.50
CA ARG A 89 -3.30 -23.72 15.29
C ARG A 89 -4.72 -23.84 14.72
N MET A 90 -4.98 -23.24 13.57
CA MET A 90 -6.28 -23.27 12.92
C MET A 90 -6.19 -23.98 11.57
N ASN A 91 -7.17 -24.85 11.31
CA ASN A 91 -7.35 -25.47 10.01
C ASN A 91 -7.51 -24.38 8.94
N GLU A 92 -6.99 -24.64 7.75
CA GLU A 92 -6.98 -23.73 6.60
C GLU A 92 -8.35 -23.14 6.26
N ARG A 93 -9.41 -23.95 6.35
CA ARG A 93 -10.81 -23.50 6.15
C ARG A 93 -11.24 -22.32 7.03
N HIS A 94 -10.56 -22.10 8.17
CA HIS A 94 -10.83 -21.02 9.10
C HIS A 94 -9.90 -19.82 8.90
N HIS A 95 -8.91 -19.87 8.00
CA HIS A 95 -8.01 -18.75 7.75
C HIS A 95 -8.75 -17.53 7.18
N LYS A 96 -9.90 -17.75 6.53
CA LYS A 96 -10.83 -16.68 6.13
C LYS A 96 -11.31 -15.79 7.28
N CYS A 97 -11.23 -16.25 8.53
CA CYS A 97 -11.55 -15.44 9.71
C CYS A 97 -10.50 -14.35 10.01
N PHE A 98 -9.37 -14.38 9.32
CA PHE A 98 -8.33 -13.34 9.37
C PHE A 98 -8.37 -12.40 8.14
N SER A 99 -9.30 -12.61 7.21
CA SER A 99 -9.41 -11.86 5.95
C SER A 99 -10.33 -10.64 6.11
N PHE A 100 -9.85 -9.47 5.68
CA PHE A 100 -10.54 -8.20 5.77
C PHE A 100 -10.53 -7.46 4.42
N MET A 101 -11.60 -6.71 4.16
CA MET A 101 -11.65 -5.71 3.10
C MET A 101 -11.60 -4.32 3.74
N LYS A 102 -10.85 -3.41 3.12
CA LYS A 102 -10.83 -2.00 3.51
C LYS A 102 -11.97 -1.30 2.78
N GLU A 103 -12.91 -0.76 3.53
CA GLU A 103 -14.01 0.04 2.99
C GLU A 103 -13.79 1.50 3.40
N ALA A 104 -13.79 2.40 2.42
CA ALA A 104 -13.67 3.83 2.65
C ALA A 104 -14.92 4.49 2.07
N HIS A 105 -15.93 4.70 2.93
CA HIS A 105 -17.24 5.22 2.51
C HIS A 105 -17.15 6.60 1.85
N ASP A 106 -16.16 7.40 2.21
CA ASP A 106 -15.97 8.77 1.68
C ASP A 106 -14.88 8.84 0.59
N PHE A 107 -14.36 7.70 0.11
CA PHE A 107 -13.33 7.69 -0.92
C PHE A 107 -13.94 7.91 -2.30
N ASP A 108 -13.67 9.09 -2.85
CA ASP A 108 -13.94 9.41 -4.25
C ASP A 108 -12.63 9.42 -5.04
N ILE A 109 -12.50 8.47 -5.97
CA ILE A 109 -11.32 8.31 -6.82
C ILE A 109 -11.05 9.55 -7.68
N ASN A 110 -12.10 10.23 -8.14
CA ASN A 110 -11.95 11.43 -8.97
C ASN A 110 -11.40 12.57 -8.13
N ARG A 111 -12.01 12.81 -6.95
CA ARG A 111 -11.52 13.80 -6.00
C ARG A 111 -10.07 13.53 -5.57
N HIS A 112 -9.74 12.26 -5.30
CA HIS A 112 -8.38 11.85 -4.95
C HIS A 112 -7.38 12.14 -6.09
N ASN A 113 -7.70 11.73 -7.31
CA ASN A 113 -6.84 11.95 -8.48
C ASN A 113 -6.68 13.43 -8.80
N THR A 114 -7.74 14.25 -8.68
CA THR A 114 -7.67 15.70 -8.85
C THR A 114 -6.74 16.34 -7.82
N MET A 115 -6.78 15.91 -6.56
CA MET A 115 -5.86 16.39 -5.52
C MET A 115 -4.41 16.01 -5.83
N LEU A 116 -4.15 14.76 -6.22
CA LEU A 116 -2.80 14.33 -6.59
C LEU A 116 -2.25 15.01 -7.86
N ALA A 117 -3.11 15.26 -8.84
CA ALA A 117 -2.75 15.97 -10.07
C ALA A 117 -2.60 17.48 -9.86
N GLY A 118 -3.31 18.05 -8.88
CA GLY A 118 -3.32 19.49 -8.56
C GLY A 118 -2.06 20.00 -7.86
N ASP A 119 -1.32 19.11 -7.18
CA ASP A 119 -0.08 19.44 -6.47
C ASP A 119 1.20 19.32 -7.34
N LEU A 120 1.08 19.39 -8.67
CA LEU A 120 2.28 19.63 -9.49
C LEU A 120 2.76 21.08 -9.26
N PRO A 121 3.97 21.32 -8.73
CA PRO A 121 4.53 22.65 -8.77
C PRO A 121 4.62 23.10 -10.24
N LYS A 122 4.14 24.31 -10.53
CA LYS A 122 4.14 24.95 -11.87
C LYS A 122 5.49 24.87 -12.61
N TRP A 123 6.59 24.57 -11.90
CA TRP A 123 7.94 24.34 -12.41
C TRP A 123 8.15 23.01 -13.16
N ARG A 124 7.22 22.05 -13.08
CA ARG A 124 7.23 20.84 -13.95
C ARG A 124 6.09 20.84 -14.96
N SER A 125 5.77 22.00 -15.50
CA SER A 125 5.22 22.05 -16.86
C SER A 125 6.30 21.51 -17.80
N TYR A 126 6.35 20.18 -17.97
CA TYR A 126 7.02 19.59 -19.12
C TYR A 126 6.46 20.36 -20.33
N PRO A 127 7.30 20.98 -21.19
CA PRO A 127 6.77 21.54 -22.41
C PRO A 127 6.04 20.40 -23.10
N GLN A 128 4.74 20.58 -23.39
CA GLN A 128 4.03 19.67 -24.26
C GLN A 128 4.97 19.41 -25.42
N ARG A 129 5.40 18.14 -25.58
CA ARG A 129 6.09 17.75 -26.81
C ARG A 129 5.14 18.19 -27.90
N ARG A 130 5.52 19.23 -28.65
CA ARG A 130 4.75 19.77 -29.75
C ARG A 130 4.28 18.56 -30.54
N LEU A 131 2.96 18.33 -30.56
CA LEU A 131 2.37 17.36 -31.47
C LEU A 131 2.90 17.77 -32.84
N ARG A 132 3.73 16.90 -33.42
CA ARG A 132 4.25 17.12 -34.76
C ARG A 132 3.01 17.22 -35.65
N PRO A 133 2.83 18.29 -36.43
CA PRO A 133 1.74 18.34 -37.41
C PRO A 133 1.83 17.09 -38.30
N PRO A 134 0.70 16.49 -38.69
CA PRO A 134 0.73 15.39 -39.64
C PRO A 134 1.45 15.85 -40.91
N PRO A 135 2.31 15.01 -41.52
CA PRO A 135 3.03 15.38 -42.71
C PRO A 135 2.04 15.69 -43.84
N SER A 136 2.20 16.86 -44.47
CA SER A 136 1.48 17.19 -45.69
C SER A 136 1.93 16.23 -46.81
N PRO A 137 1.01 15.79 -47.70
CA PRO A 137 1.33 14.80 -48.71
C PRO A 137 2.28 15.28 -49.84
N ASN A 138 2.67 16.56 -49.87
CA ASN A 138 3.38 17.15 -51.01
C ASN A 138 4.74 17.80 -50.66
N ALA A 139 5.57 17.13 -49.85
CA ALA A 139 6.94 17.59 -49.59
C ALA A 139 7.96 16.76 -50.39
N ILE A 140 8.40 17.32 -51.53
CA ILE A 140 9.50 16.80 -52.34
C ILE A 140 10.80 16.88 -51.52
N LYS A 141 11.43 15.72 -51.20
CA LYS A 141 12.70 15.65 -50.48
C LYS A 141 13.88 15.75 -51.46
N PRO A 142 14.86 16.66 -51.26
CA PRO A 142 16.19 16.50 -51.85
C PRO A 142 17.05 15.52 -51.03
N PRO A 143 18.08 14.89 -51.63
CA PRO A 143 18.83 13.79 -51.02
C PRO A 143 19.76 14.26 -49.90
N CYS A 144 19.77 13.48 -48.81
CA CYS A 144 20.59 13.71 -47.62
C CYS A 144 22.07 13.38 -47.88
N HIS A 145 22.96 14.36 -47.78
CA HIS A 145 24.40 14.13 -47.58
C HIS A 145 24.76 14.26 -46.10
N GLY A 146 25.67 13.38 -45.67
CA GLY A 146 25.77 12.86 -44.31
C GLY A 146 26.38 13.77 -43.26
N VAL A 147 26.06 13.45 -42.00
CA VAL A 147 26.88 13.81 -40.84
C VAL A 147 26.93 12.58 -39.92
N ARG A 148 28.13 12.01 -39.78
CA ARG A 148 28.42 10.96 -38.78
C ARG A 148 28.56 11.63 -37.42
N HIS A 149 27.79 11.18 -36.43
CA HIS A 149 28.08 11.44 -35.03
C HIS A 149 28.38 10.12 -34.32
N HIS A 150 29.63 9.97 -33.86
CA HIS A 150 30.06 8.87 -33.00
C HIS A 150 29.74 9.22 -31.54
N HIS A 151 28.89 8.42 -30.89
CA HIS A 151 28.86 8.33 -29.44
C HIS A 151 28.96 6.87 -29.01
N GLY A 152 30.02 6.59 -28.25
CA GLY A 152 30.40 5.27 -27.76
C GLY A 152 29.32 4.66 -26.86
N ARG A 153 29.05 3.38 -27.11
CA ARG A 153 28.05 2.57 -26.43
C ARG A 153 28.63 2.02 -25.14
N HIS A 154 28.07 2.39 -23.98
CA HIS A 154 28.28 1.65 -22.74
C HIS A 154 27.80 0.20 -22.94
N GLN A 155 28.72 -0.76 -22.75
CA GLN A 155 28.41 -2.18 -22.81
C GLN A 155 27.50 -2.58 -21.64
N ARG A 156 26.33 -3.15 -21.96
CA ARG A 156 25.53 -3.91 -20.99
C ARG A 156 26.21 -5.25 -20.73
N ARG A 157 26.41 -5.58 -19.46
CA ARG A 157 26.87 -6.88 -18.98
C ARG A 157 25.94 -7.99 -19.49
N ARG A 158 26.56 -9.12 -19.84
CA ARG A 158 25.96 -10.34 -20.37
C ARG A 158 25.02 -10.97 -19.34
N ASN A 159 23.87 -11.47 -19.80
CA ASN A 159 23.07 -12.46 -19.10
C ASN A 159 23.88 -13.76 -19.00
N CYS A 160 23.91 -14.37 -17.82
CA CYS A 160 24.30 -15.77 -17.66
C CYS A 160 23.01 -16.57 -17.49
N ASP A 161 22.70 -17.42 -18.46
CA ASP A 161 21.78 -18.56 -18.33
C ASP A 161 22.35 -19.74 -19.14
N GLY A 162 22.21 -20.95 -18.58
CA GLY A 162 22.60 -22.24 -19.16
C GLY A 162 23.87 -22.80 -18.49
N THR A 163 23.85 -23.94 -17.81
CA THR A 163 23.04 -25.18 -17.98
C THR A 163 22.89 -25.91 -16.66
#